data_AF-A0A952BG40-F1
#
_entry.id   AF-A0A952BG40-F1
#
_cell.length_a   1.000
_cell.length_b   1.000
_cell.length_c   1.000
_cell.angle_alpha   90.00
_cell.angle_beta   90.00
_cell.angle_gamma   90.00
#
_symmetry.space_group_name_H-M   'P 1'
#
loop_
_entity.id
_entity.type
_entity.pdbx_description
1 polymer ?
#
loop_
_entity_poly.entity_id
_entity_poly.type
_entity_poly.pdbx_seq_one_letter_code
_entity_poly.pdbx_strand_id
1 'polypeptide(L)'
;MKKRILVGSLFFMLLLLVSKVEARDYYLVCDPQVGVSSYTLIVNGMVDPVVYPAELDGSVKILLTGYVPGTPYIFELVAVDVSGWGSDLSDPLSATKPVKSLSVRIKSE
;
A
#
# COMPACT_ATOMS: atom_id res chain seq x y z
N MET A 1 15.05 42.27 42.22
CA MET A 1 14.55 40.87 42.33
C MET A 1 13.94 40.45 40.99
N LYS A 2 14.22 39.21 40.59
CA LYS A 2 14.17 38.65 39.22
C LYS A 2 12.75 38.58 38.64
N LYS A 3 12.50 39.22 37.49
CA LYS A 3 11.31 38.98 36.65
C LYS A 3 11.52 37.67 35.88
N ARG A 4 10.77 36.63 36.25
CA ARG A 4 10.92 35.28 35.67
C ARG A 4 10.16 35.20 34.36
N ILE A 5 10.87 34.67 33.37
CA ILE A 5 10.55 34.54 31.95
C ILE A 5 9.31 33.65 31.77
N LEU A 6 8.27 34.17 31.12
CA LEU A 6 7.09 33.42 30.67
C LEU A 6 7.08 33.38 29.13
N VAL A 7 8.11 32.76 28.54
CA VAL A 7 8.26 32.66 27.06
C VAL A 7 8.30 31.19 26.58
N GLY A 8 8.41 30.23 27.50
CA GLY A 8 8.58 28.81 27.15
C GLY A 8 7.31 28.03 26.79
N SER A 9 6.11 28.52 27.15
CA SER A 9 4.87 27.72 27.01
C SER A 9 4.29 27.77 25.58
N LEU A 10 4.41 28.90 24.89
CA LEU A 10 3.85 29.08 23.55
C LEU A 10 4.71 28.43 22.46
N PHE A 11 6.02 28.30 22.69
CA PHE A 11 6.94 27.69 21.74
C PHE A 11 6.84 26.15 21.72
N PHE A 12 6.44 25.54 22.84
CA PHE A 12 6.28 24.08 22.93
C PHE A 12 4.95 23.61 22.31
N MET A 13 3.92 24.46 22.28
CA MET A 13 2.66 24.16 21.61
C MET A 13 2.74 24.29 20.08
N LEU A 14 3.78 24.96 19.56
CA LEU A 14 4.00 25.15 18.11
C LEU A 14 4.72 23.97 17.44
N LEU A 15 5.28 23.02 18.21
CA LEU A 15 6.02 21.87 17.68
C LEU A 15 5.14 20.63 17.37
N LEU A 16 3.81 20.73 17.54
CA LEU A 16 2.87 19.62 17.29
C LEU A 16 2.15 19.70 15.93
N LEU A 17 2.58 20.57 15.02
CA LEU A 17 2.19 20.49 13.60
C LEU A 17 3.18 19.63 12.80
N VAL A 18 3.51 18.45 13.32
CA VAL A 18 3.99 17.37 12.45
C VAL A 18 2.79 16.93 11.65
N SER A 19 2.73 17.34 10.38
CA SER A 19 1.72 16.88 9.44
C SER A 19 1.69 15.35 9.49
N LYS A 20 0.56 14.79 9.95
CA LYS A 20 0.35 13.35 10.00
C LYS A 20 0.25 12.84 8.56
N VAL A 21 1.39 12.48 8.00
CA VAL A 21 1.53 11.84 6.70
C VAL A 21 1.02 10.42 6.88
N GLU A 22 -0.29 10.21 6.81
CA GLU A 22 -0.84 8.85 6.78
C GLU A 22 -0.39 8.17 5.48
N ALA A 23 0.43 7.13 5.61
CA ALA A 23 0.67 6.20 4.52
C ALA A 23 -0.63 5.45 4.30
N ARG A 24 -1.19 5.52 3.08
CA ARG A 24 -2.28 4.63 2.70
C ARG A 24 -1.65 3.34 2.19
N ASP A 25 -2.06 2.23 2.78
CA ASP A 25 -1.71 0.90 2.28
C ASP A 25 -2.60 0.58 1.07
N TYR A 26 -2.00 0.05 0.02
CA TYR A 26 -2.70 -0.38 -1.19
C TYR A 26 -2.69 -1.90 -1.24
N TYR A 27 -3.84 -2.49 -1.55
CA TYR A 27 -4.00 -3.93 -1.61
C TYR A 27 -4.49 -4.34 -2.99
N LEU A 28 -3.93 -5.42 -3.52
CA LEU A 28 -4.54 -6.20 -4.60
C LEU A 28 -5.44 -7.25 -3.96
N VAL A 29 -6.70 -7.32 -4.39
CA VAL A 29 -7.69 -8.25 -3.84
C VAL A 29 -8.28 -9.11 -4.94
N CYS A 30 -8.56 -10.36 -4.61
CA CYS A 30 -9.37 -11.26 -5.44
C CYS A 30 -10.54 -11.77 -4.60
N ASP A 31 -11.72 -11.86 -5.23
CA ASP A 31 -12.91 -12.43 -4.60
C ASP A 31 -12.73 -13.93 -4.29
N PRO A 32 -13.54 -14.51 -3.40
CA PRO A 32 -13.49 -15.94 -3.07
C PRO A 32 -13.50 -16.87 -4.29
N GLN A 33 -12.60 -17.85 -4.33
CA GLN A 33 -12.47 -18.83 -5.42
C GLN A 33 -12.44 -20.25 -4.86
N VAL A 34 -13.44 -21.08 -5.20
CA VAL A 34 -13.52 -22.46 -4.71
C VAL A 34 -12.35 -23.30 -5.22
N GLY A 35 -11.66 -23.99 -4.31
CA GLY A 35 -10.59 -24.93 -4.65
C GLY A 35 -9.19 -24.30 -4.81
N VAL A 36 -9.06 -22.98 -4.62
CA VAL A 36 -7.77 -22.29 -4.67
C VAL A 36 -7.08 -22.34 -3.31
N SER A 37 -5.78 -22.65 -3.32
CA SER A 37 -4.93 -22.72 -2.12
C SER A 37 -3.94 -21.55 -2.02
N SER A 38 -3.52 -21.01 -3.15
CA SER A 38 -2.57 -19.90 -3.23
C SER A 38 -2.64 -19.17 -4.56
N TYR A 39 -1.95 -18.03 -4.62
CA TYR A 39 -1.84 -17.19 -5.79
C TYR A 39 -0.38 -16.87 -6.06
N THR A 40 -0.02 -16.90 -7.35
CA THR A 40 1.23 -16.30 -7.85
C THR A 40 0.90 -14.94 -8.44
N LEU A 41 1.62 -13.91 -8.02
CA LEU A 41 1.49 -12.55 -8.55
C LEU A 41 2.43 -12.38 -9.74
N ILE A 42 1.93 -11.78 -10.82
CA ILE A 42 2.72 -11.35 -11.97
C ILE A 42 2.60 -9.83 -12.09
N VAL A 43 3.74 -9.16 -12.19
CA VAL A 43 3.84 -7.70 -12.29
C VAL A 43 4.57 -7.34 -13.57
N ASN A 44 3.90 -6.64 -14.49
CA ASN A 44 4.46 -6.30 -15.80
C ASN A 44 5.06 -7.52 -16.53
N GLY A 45 4.40 -8.69 -16.43
CA GLY A 45 4.87 -9.95 -17.01
C GLY A 45 5.97 -10.68 -16.23
N MET A 46 6.43 -10.14 -15.10
CA MET A 46 7.45 -10.77 -14.24
C MET A 46 6.79 -11.44 -13.03
N VAL A 47 7.14 -12.71 -12.79
CA VAL A 47 6.64 -13.47 -11.63
C VAL A 47 7.25 -12.90 -10.34
N ASP A 48 6.39 -12.59 -9.38
CA ASP A 48 6.81 -12.33 -8.01
C ASP A 48 7.28 -13.65 -7.38
N PRO A 49 8.50 -13.72 -6.80
CA PRO A 49 8.99 -14.93 -6.15
C PRO A 49 8.18 -15.32 -4.91
N VAL A 50 7.33 -14.44 -4.38
CA VAL A 50 6.47 -14.72 -3.24
C VAL A 50 5.19 -15.40 -3.71
N VAL A 51 4.88 -16.55 -3.09
CA VAL A 51 3.57 -17.22 -3.20
C VAL A 51 2.66 -16.67 -2.11
N TYR A 52 1.47 -16.24 -2.49
CA TYR A 52 0.49 -15.67 -1.57
C TYR A 52 -0.56 -16.73 -1.21
N PRO A 53 -0.64 -17.17 0.07
CA PRO A 53 -1.66 -18.13 0.46
C PRO A 53 -3.06 -17.51 0.31
N ALA A 54 -4.01 -18.33 -0.14
CA ALA A 54 -5.41 -17.93 -0.16
C ALA A 54 -6.00 -18.00 1.25
N GLU A 55 -7.02 -17.18 1.50
CA GLU A 55 -7.87 -17.28 2.68
C GLU A 55 -8.73 -18.57 2.61
N LEU A 56 -9.43 -18.91 3.68
CA LEU A 56 -10.22 -20.15 3.75
C LEU A 56 -11.33 -20.25 2.68
N ASP A 57 -11.84 -19.11 2.21
CA ASP A 57 -12.83 -19.02 1.13
C ASP A 57 -12.18 -18.94 -0.27
N GLY A 58 -10.86 -19.02 -0.34
CA GLY A 58 -10.08 -18.92 -1.57
C GLY A 58 -9.83 -17.49 -2.05
N SER A 59 -10.24 -16.45 -1.32
CA SER A 59 -9.90 -15.07 -1.64
C SER A 59 -8.43 -14.75 -1.34
N VAL A 60 -7.93 -13.60 -1.79
CA VAL A 60 -6.59 -13.12 -1.40
C VAL A 60 -6.56 -11.61 -1.23
N LYS A 61 -5.72 -11.14 -0.30
CA LYS A 61 -5.42 -9.73 -0.08
C LYS A 61 -3.91 -9.52 0.03
N ILE A 62 -3.32 -8.97 -1.03
CA ILE A 62 -1.87 -8.77 -1.17
C ILE A 62 -1.53 -7.31 -0.89
N LEU A 63 -0.68 -7.04 0.10
CA LEU A 63 -0.19 -5.69 0.38
C LEU A 63 0.86 -5.27 -0.66
N LEU A 64 0.56 -4.21 -1.41
CA LEU A 64 1.44 -3.66 -2.44
C LEU A 64 2.45 -2.69 -1.83
N THR A 65 3.59 -3.22 -1.38
CA THR A 65 4.74 -2.43 -0.90
C THR A 65 5.80 -2.24 -1.99
N GLY A 66 6.69 -1.26 -1.83
CA GLY A 66 7.84 -1.08 -2.74
C GLY A 66 7.54 -0.45 -4.12
N TYR A 67 6.27 -0.30 -4.51
CA TYR A 67 5.89 0.35 -5.77
C TYR A 67 6.14 1.85 -5.77
N VAL A 68 6.70 2.35 -6.88
CA VAL A 68 7.04 3.76 -7.09
C VAL A 68 5.76 4.58 -7.34
N PRO A 69 5.47 5.61 -6.52
CA PRO A 69 4.34 6.50 -6.77
C PRO A 69 4.41 7.16 -8.15
N GLY A 70 3.27 7.26 -8.83
CA GLY A 70 3.15 7.84 -10.18
C GLY A 70 3.57 6.90 -11.31
N THR A 71 4.09 5.72 -11.01
CA THR A 71 4.44 4.71 -12.03
C THR A 71 3.27 3.73 -12.21
N PRO A 72 2.78 3.51 -13.45
CA PRO A 72 1.78 2.50 -13.73
C PRO A 72 2.38 1.09 -13.69
N TYR A 73 1.63 0.14 -13.14
CA TYR A 73 1.95 -1.28 -13.13
C TYR A 73 0.75 -2.09 -13.59
N ILE A 74 1.02 -3.20 -14.27
CA ILE A 74 0.04 -4.22 -14.67
C ILE A 74 0.18 -5.39 -13.71
N PHE A 75 -0.92 -5.78 -13.09
CA PHE A 75 -1.02 -6.87 -12.14
C PHE A 75 -1.89 -7.98 -12.70
N GLU A 76 -1.40 -9.21 -12.62
CA GLU A 76 -2.13 -10.43 -13.00
C GLU A 76 -1.92 -11.48 -11.91
N LEU A 77 -2.88 -12.38 -11.73
CA LEU A 77 -2.80 -13.49 -10.78
C LEU A 77 -2.92 -14.82 -11.52
N VAL A 78 -2.17 -15.81 -11.04
CA VAL A 78 -2.42 -17.23 -11.32
C VAL A 78 -2.88 -17.88 -10.03
N ALA A 79 -4.09 -18.46 -10.04
CA ALA A 79 -4.60 -19.24 -8.92
C ALA A 79 -3.98 -20.65 -8.96
N VAL A 80 -3.63 -21.17 -7.80
CA VAL A 80 -3.00 -22.49 -7.65
C VAL A 80 -3.82 -23.33 -6.68
N ASP A 81 -4.20 -24.53 -7.07
CA ASP A 81 -4.97 -25.45 -6.23
C ASP A 81 -4.10 -26.18 -5.18
N VAL A 82 -4.71 -27.04 -4.36
CA VAL A 82 -3.98 -27.83 -3.34
C VAL A 82 -3.05 -28.90 -3.93
N SER A 83 -3.22 -29.24 -5.20
CA SER A 83 -2.40 -30.21 -5.93
C SER A 83 -1.23 -29.56 -6.68
N GLY A 84 -1.16 -28.23 -6.67
CA GLY A 84 -0.12 -27.44 -7.34
C GLY A 84 -0.43 -27.10 -8.80
N TRP A 85 -1.66 -27.30 -9.28
CA TRP A 85 -2.05 -26.91 -10.64
C TRP A 85 -2.40 -25.43 -10.70
N GLY A 86 -1.78 -24.72 -11.65
CA GLY A 86 -2.09 -23.32 -11.93
C GLY A 86 -3.24 -23.14 -12.91
N SER A 87 -4.04 -22.10 -12.72
CA SER A 87 -5.02 -21.62 -13.69
C SER A 87 -4.36 -20.86 -14.85
N ASP A 88 -5.19 -20.43 -15.80
CA ASP A 88 -4.82 -19.32 -16.70
C ASP A 88 -4.64 -18.01 -15.91
N LEU A 89 -3.99 -17.02 -16.53
CA LEU A 89 -3.85 -15.67 -15.97
C LEU A 89 -5.22 -15.01 -15.80
N SER A 90 -5.37 -14.21 -14.74
CA SER A 90 -6.49 -13.28 -14.60
C SER A 90 -6.49 -12.22 -15.69
N ASP A 91 -7.61 -11.52 -15.85
CA ASP A 91 -7.61 -10.26 -16.60
C ASP A 91 -6.58 -9.28 -16.00
N PRO A 92 -5.84 -8.52 -16.84
CA PRO A 92 -4.80 -7.62 -16.37
C PRO A 92 -5.40 -6.39 -15.69
N LEU A 93 -4.94 -6.08 -14.48
CA LEU A 93 -5.30 -4.87 -13.75
C LEU A 93 -4.19 -3.83 -13.88
N SER A 94 -4.46 -2.72 -14.57
CA SER A 94 -3.58 -1.56 -14.59
C SER A 94 -3.87 -0.63 -13.41
N ALA A 95 -2.90 -0.39 -12.54
CA ALA A 95 -3.03 0.53 -11.41
C ALA A 95 -1.78 1.39 -11.20
N THR A 96 -2.00 2.61 -10.71
CA THR A 96 -0.94 3.58 -10.41
C THR A 96 -1.07 4.03 -8.96
N LYS A 97 -0.01 3.82 -8.18
CA LYS A 97 0.07 4.35 -6.82
C LYS A 97 0.08 5.89 -6.87
N PRO A 98 -0.83 6.60 -6.19
CA PRO A 98 -0.86 8.06 -6.19
C PRO A 98 0.43 8.70 -5.66
N VAL A 99 0.87 9.78 -6.30
CA VAL A 99 1.98 10.61 -5.81
C VAL A 99 1.51 11.36 -4.56
N LYS A 100 2.28 11.26 -3.47
CA LYS A 100 2.02 12.04 -2.27
C LYS A 100 2.67 13.42 -2.40
N SER A 101 1.86 14.45 -2.66
CA SER A 101 2.31 15.84 -2.65
C SER A 101 2.15 16.45 -1.25
N LEU A 102 3.21 17.06 -0.72
CA LEU A 102 3.14 17.88 0.49
C LEU A 102 3.09 19.36 0.08
N SER A 103 2.00 20.04 0.42
CA SER A 103 1.87 21.49 0.26
C SER A 103 2.18 22.19 1.59
N VAL A 104 3.21 23.03 1.62
CA VAL A 104 3.51 23.90 2.77
C VAL A 104 2.90 25.28 2.49
N ARG A 105 2.08 25.79 3.42
CA ARG A 105 1.55 27.15 3.36
C ARG A 105 2.44 28.09 4.15
N ILE A 106 3.09 29.05 3.50
CA ILE A 106 3.82 30.13 4.18
C ILE A 106 2.79 31.16 4.64
N LYS A 107 2.74 31.48 5.94
CA LYS A 107 1.98 32.63 6.44
C LYS A 107 2.84 33.88 6.22
N SER A 108 2.34 34.83 5.44
CA SER A 108 2.86 36.20 5.43
C SER A 108 2.35 36.90 6.69
N GLU A 109 3.26 37.54 7.42
CA GLU A 109 2.97 38.39 8.59
C GLU A 109 2.21 39.66 8.22
#